data_AF-A0A397FFN7-F1
#
_entry.id   AF-A0A397FFN7-F1
#
_cell.length_a   1.000
_cell.length_b   1.000
_cell.length_c   1.000
_cell.angle_alpha   90.00
_cell.angle_beta   90.00
_cell.angle_gamma   90.00
#
_symmetry.space_group_name_H-M   'P 1'
#
loop_
_entity.id
_entity.type
_entity.pdbx_description
1 polymer ?
#
loop_
_entity_poly.entity_id
_entity_poly.type
_entity_poly.pdbx_seq_one_letter_code
_entity_poly.pdbx_strand_id
1 'polypeptide(L)'
;MQRRQSRSEKETRSGARFKLAAAHKRIPSPTHIWTAMETGARVWISSSEDQWQAGVIDDCRDDDDANSAVRVRLDEDGTHVCTSAANVYLRNDVDDFVDVPNLISLQYLHEPELLHAVCNRYEQNVIYTYVGEILLSFNPFQRLNLYTPAHIQAYAASTVPATDSDTSSRSLPPHVFAIAAIAYQSLCDDRMNQSILVSGESGAGKTENTKLLMQYLTAVGATPAHPTSPTPHVASPSSGRRSKKRSAGATSTAASSHDIQTQILQTNPILEAFGNARTVRNDNSSRFGKFIELQFGRHHTIVGAKLSVYLLEKIRVSHQSDNERNFHIFYELCAGA
;
A
#
# COMPACT_ATOMS: atom_id res chain seq x y z
N MET A 1 -30.56 6.02 -60.84
CA MET A 1 -30.67 7.48 -60.93
C MET A 1 -30.94 8.03 -59.52
N GLN A 2 -30.10 8.96 -59.07
CA GLN A 2 -30.19 9.80 -57.87
C GLN A 2 -30.06 9.16 -56.47
N ARG A 3 -28.83 9.36 -55.94
CA ARG A 3 -28.39 9.33 -54.54
C ARG A 3 -29.22 10.30 -53.69
N ARG A 4 -29.71 9.84 -52.53
CA ARG A 4 -30.08 10.70 -51.40
C ARG A 4 -28.87 10.86 -50.48
N GLN A 5 -28.37 12.09 -50.39
CA GLN A 5 -27.43 12.52 -49.37
C GLN A 5 -28.20 12.72 -48.05
N SER A 6 -27.81 12.03 -46.98
CA SER A 6 -28.12 12.43 -45.61
C SER A 6 -26.85 12.99 -44.98
N ARG A 7 -26.95 14.26 -44.58
CA ARG A 7 -25.89 15.06 -43.95
C ARG A 7 -25.70 14.56 -42.51
N SER A 8 -24.44 14.30 -42.15
CA SER A 8 -24.00 14.02 -40.80
C SER A 8 -23.95 15.33 -40.00
N GLU A 9 -24.80 15.46 -38.99
CA GLU A 9 -24.66 16.44 -37.91
C GLU A 9 -23.93 15.75 -36.76
N LYS A 10 -22.66 16.10 -36.56
CA LYS A 10 -21.89 15.75 -35.37
C LYS A 10 -22.21 16.78 -34.28
N GLU A 11 -23.04 16.39 -33.33
CA GLU A 11 -23.19 17.11 -32.05
C GLU A 11 -21.87 17.08 -31.29
N THR A 12 -21.29 18.26 -31.11
CA THR A 12 -20.12 18.52 -30.27
C THR A 12 -20.62 18.78 -28.84
N ARG A 13 -20.64 17.74 -28.00
CA ARG A 13 -20.84 17.92 -26.56
C ARG A 13 -19.54 18.31 -25.88
N SER A 14 -19.55 19.56 -25.39
CA SER A 14 -18.56 20.21 -24.55
C SER A 14 -18.20 19.34 -23.33
N GLY A 15 -17.01 18.74 -23.37
CA GLY A 15 -16.36 18.15 -22.20
C GLY A 15 -15.52 19.20 -21.51
N ALA A 16 -15.97 19.69 -20.36
CA ALA A 16 -15.17 20.51 -19.47
C ALA A 16 -14.04 19.64 -18.89
N ARG A 17 -12.89 19.63 -19.56
CA ARG A 17 -11.64 19.09 -19.03
C ARG A 17 -11.13 20.04 -17.95
N PHE A 18 -11.20 19.63 -16.70
CA PHE A 18 -10.38 20.20 -15.63
C PHE A 18 -8.91 20.04 -16.01
N LYS A 19 -8.25 21.15 -16.36
CA LYS A 19 -6.80 21.22 -16.53
C LYS A 19 -6.19 21.34 -15.13
N LEU A 20 -5.76 20.23 -14.55
CA LEU A 20 -4.74 20.28 -13.50
C LEU A 20 -3.43 20.65 -14.20
N ALA A 21 -3.06 21.94 -14.17
CA ALA A 21 -1.78 22.41 -14.66
C ALA A 21 -0.70 22.06 -13.63
N ALA A 22 -0.31 20.80 -13.56
CA ALA A 22 0.98 20.46 -12.97
C ALA A 22 2.04 20.75 -14.03
N ALA A 23 2.79 21.84 -13.85
CA ALA A 23 3.95 22.16 -14.68
C ALA A 23 5.05 21.12 -14.42
N HIS A 24 4.89 19.92 -14.98
CA HIS A 24 5.95 18.94 -15.06
C HIS A 24 6.97 19.48 -16.05
N LYS A 25 8.12 19.95 -15.55
CA LYS A 25 9.28 20.15 -16.41
C LYS A 25 9.57 18.80 -17.06
N ARG A 26 9.49 18.77 -18.40
CA ARG A 26 9.87 17.60 -19.20
C ARG A 26 11.26 17.14 -18.76
N ILE A 27 11.48 15.82 -18.79
CA ILE A 27 12.82 15.23 -18.73
C ILE A 27 13.71 16.04 -19.69
N PRO A 28 14.75 16.73 -19.20
CA PRO A 28 15.58 17.55 -20.07
C PRO A 28 16.22 16.68 -21.15
N SER A 29 16.36 17.21 -22.36
CA SER A 29 17.18 16.57 -23.38
C SER A 29 18.61 16.39 -22.84
N PRO A 30 19.40 15.44 -23.34
CA PRO A 30 20.79 15.23 -22.90
C PRO A 30 21.61 16.53 -22.90
N THR A 31 21.32 17.44 -23.82
CA THR A 31 21.93 18.78 -23.93
C THR A 31 21.60 19.75 -22.79
N HIS A 32 20.45 19.63 -22.12
CA HIS A 32 20.07 20.50 -21.00
C HIS A 32 20.64 20.02 -19.65
N ILE A 33 21.10 18.76 -19.56
CA ILE A 33 21.71 18.21 -18.35
C ILE A 33 23.09 18.85 -18.11
N TRP A 34 23.83 19.10 -19.19
CA TRP A 34 25.13 19.79 -19.14
C TRP A 34 25.05 21.22 -18.60
N THR A 35 23.94 21.93 -18.84
CA THR A 35 23.75 23.31 -18.33
C THR A 35 23.47 23.37 -16.82
N ALA A 36 23.24 22.23 -16.15
CA ALA A 36 22.97 22.17 -14.72
C ALA A 36 24.10 21.51 -13.90
N MET A 37 25.12 20.95 -14.56
CA MET A 37 26.30 20.34 -13.93
C MET A 37 27.42 21.38 -13.75
N GLU A 38 27.12 22.42 -12.98
CA GLU A 38 28.09 23.46 -12.61
C GLU A 38 28.82 23.10 -11.31
N THR A 39 30.03 23.65 -11.13
CA THR A 39 30.74 23.57 -9.84
C THR A 39 29.83 24.03 -8.70
N GLY A 40 29.75 23.24 -7.64
CA GLY A 40 28.86 23.46 -6.50
C GLY A 40 27.52 22.70 -6.59
N ALA A 41 27.17 22.10 -7.74
CA ALA A 41 25.97 21.29 -7.85
C ALA A 41 26.07 20.02 -7.00
N ARG A 42 24.99 19.70 -6.27
CA ARG A 42 24.84 18.46 -5.51
C ARG A 42 24.49 17.31 -6.44
N VAL A 43 25.16 16.17 -6.28
CA VAL A 43 25.02 15.03 -7.18
C VAL A 43 25.10 13.69 -6.46
N TRP A 44 24.58 12.66 -7.12
CA TRP A 44 24.86 11.25 -6.87
C TRP A 44 25.82 10.72 -7.93
N ILE A 45 26.74 9.87 -7.51
CA ILE A 45 27.62 9.11 -8.40
C ILE A 45 27.47 7.61 -8.15
N SER A 46 27.59 6.82 -9.21
CA SER A 46 27.67 5.35 -9.09
C SER A 46 29.13 4.94 -8.81
N SER A 47 29.37 4.26 -7.68
CA SER A 47 30.72 3.77 -7.30
C SER A 47 30.99 2.33 -7.78
N SER A 48 29.91 1.56 -7.96
CA SER A 48 29.85 0.16 -8.41
C SER A 48 28.41 -0.18 -8.81
N GLU A 49 28.15 -1.39 -9.34
CA GLU A 49 26.85 -1.76 -9.95
C GLU A 49 25.61 -1.49 -9.08
N ASP A 50 25.72 -1.37 -7.75
CA ASP A 50 24.56 -1.15 -6.86
C ASP A 50 24.79 -0.12 -5.71
N GLN A 51 25.79 0.75 -5.80
CA GLN A 51 26.05 1.75 -4.74
C GLN A 51 26.11 3.18 -5.27
N TRP A 52 25.27 4.02 -4.65
CA TRP A 52 25.16 5.45 -4.92
C TRP A 52 25.82 6.26 -3.82
N GLN A 53 26.71 7.17 -4.19
CA GLN A 53 27.40 8.06 -3.25
C GLN A 53 27.00 9.51 -3.49
N ALA A 54 26.69 10.21 -2.41
CA ALA A 54 26.36 11.62 -2.44
C ALA A 54 27.63 12.48 -2.48
N GLY A 55 27.60 13.57 -3.24
CA GLY A 55 28.69 14.53 -3.28
C GLY A 55 28.32 15.87 -3.91
N VAL A 56 29.34 16.67 -4.14
CA VAL A 56 29.26 17.99 -4.76
C VAL A 56 30.30 18.09 -5.88
N ILE A 57 29.91 18.60 -7.04
CA ILE A 57 30.82 18.85 -8.15
C ILE A 57 31.84 19.93 -7.73
N ASP A 58 33.12 19.60 -7.84
CA ASP A 58 34.23 20.50 -7.52
C ASP A 58 34.85 21.11 -8.78
N ASP A 59 35.00 20.32 -9.85
CA ASP A 59 35.58 20.74 -11.12
C ASP A 59 34.97 19.96 -12.29
N CYS A 60 34.71 20.66 -13.40
CA CYS A 60 34.21 20.09 -14.65
C CYS A 60 35.28 20.30 -15.73
N ARG A 61 35.84 19.21 -16.26
CA ARG A 61 36.78 19.31 -17.39
C ARG A 61 36.03 19.06 -18.68
N ASP A 62 35.77 20.16 -19.39
CA ASP A 62 35.34 20.15 -20.78
C ASP A 62 36.57 19.88 -21.67
N ASP A 63 37.01 18.63 -21.73
CA ASP A 63 37.74 18.18 -22.92
C ASP A 63 36.68 17.87 -23.98
N ASP A 64 36.86 18.38 -25.21
CA ASP A 64 35.97 18.29 -26.39
C ASP A 64 35.65 16.85 -26.86
N ASP A 65 35.95 15.84 -26.05
CA ASP A 65 35.74 14.42 -26.32
C ASP A 65 34.66 13.82 -25.41
N ALA A 66 34.06 12.72 -25.89
CA ALA A 66 32.97 11.95 -25.26
C ALA A 66 33.28 11.34 -23.87
N ASN A 67 34.32 11.82 -23.18
CA ASN A 67 34.81 11.33 -21.91
C ASN A 67 35.09 12.46 -20.91
N SER A 68 34.31 13.55 -20.95
CA SER A 68 34.41 14.66 -20.01
C SER A 68 34.37 14.15 -18.57
N ALA A 69 35.49 14.35 -17.86
CA ALA A 69 35.68 13.87 -16.51
C ALA A 69 35.18 14.93 -15.53
N VAL A 70 34.29 14.52 -14.63
CA VAL A 70 33.75 15.35 -13.55
C VAL A 70 34.45 14.95 -12.26
N ARG A 71 35.01 15.93 -11.55
CA ARG A 71 35.57 15.73 -10.22
C ARG A 71 34.52 16.05 -9.17
N VAL A 72 34.13 15.04 -8.40
CA VAL A 72 33.12 15.14 -7.34
C VAL A 72 33.80 14.98 -6.00
N ARG A 73 33.50 15.86 -5.05
CA ARG A 73 33.88 15.73 -3.63
C ARG A 73 32.75 15.02 -2.90
N LEU A 74 33.03 13.86 -2.30
CA LEU A 74 32.06 13.04 -1.58
C LEU A 74 31.65 13.70 -0.26
N ASP A 75 30.38 13.52 0.12
CA ASP A 75 29.83 14.06 1.36
C ASP A 75 30.29 13.28 2.61
N GLU A 76 30.53 11.97 2.48
CA GLU A 76 30.81 11.06 3.60
C GLU A 76 32.21 11.27 4.20
N ASP A 77 33.24 11.34 3.36
CA ASP A 77 34.65 11.40 3.79
C ASP A 77 35.41 12.60 3.21
N GLY A 78 34.77 13.42 2.38
CA GLY A 78 35.39 14.56 1.71
C GLY A 78 36.41 14.18 0.63
N THR A 79 36.53 12.90 0.28
CA THR A 79 37.44 12.46 -0.79
C THR A 79 36.95 12.90 -2.16
N HIS A 80 37.87 12.97 -3.12
CA HIS A 80 37.54 13.34 -4.48
C HIS A 80 37.56 12.11 -5.38
N VAL A 81 36.51 11.96 -6.19
CA VAL A 81 36.38 10.92 -7.20
C VAL A 81 36.24 11.59 -8.56
N CYS A 82 37.01 11.10 -9.55
CA CYS A 82 36.84 11.49 -10.95
C CYS A 82 36.00 10.42 -11.65
N THR A 83 34.90 10.82 -12.28
CA THR A 83 34.02 9.91 -13.02
C THR A 83 33.55 10.56 -14.32
N SER A 84 33.01 9.77 -15.24
CA SER A 84 32.37 10.30 -16.45
C SER A 84 31.09 11.04 -16.07
N ALA A 85 30.78 12.14 -16.74
CA ALA A 85 29.50 12.85 -16.59
C ALA A 85 28.28 11.93 -16.76
N ALA A 86 28.38 10.84 -17.54
CA ALA A 86 27.32 9.86 -17.70
C ALA A 86 26.95 9.10 -16.41
N ASN A 87 27.84 9.08 -15.42
CA ASN A 87 27.64 8.43 -14.12
C ASN A 87 27.25 9.44 -13.02
N VAL A 88 26.98 10.69 -13.38
CA VAL A 88 26.64 11.76 -12.45
C VAL A 88 25.16 12.11 -12.60
N TYR A 89 24.45 12.13 -11.47
CA TYR A 89 23.01 12.40 -11.43
C TYR A 89 22.75 13.56 -10.47
N LEU A 90 21.96 14.56 -10.89
CA LEU A 90 21.66 15.72 -10.02
C LEU A 90 20.89 15.27 -8.78
N ARG A 91 21.26 15.82 -7.62
CA ARG A 91 20.63 15.52 -6.34
C ARG A 91 19.57 16.57 -5.98
N ASN A 92 18.42 16.13 -5.47
CA ASN A 92 17.39 17.01 -4.91
C ASN A 92 17.89 17.70 -3.64
N ASP A 93 17.44 18.92 -3.36
CA ASP A 93 17.83 19.58 -2.11
C ASP A 93 17.15 18.92 -0.92
N VAL A 94 17.93 18.45 0.05
CA VAL A 94 17.43 17.61 1.15
C VAL A 94 16.38 18.36 1.96
N ASP A 95 16.57 19.67 2.20
CA ASP A 95 15.67 20.49 3.01
C ASP A 95 14.26 20.63 2.39
N ASP A 96 14.16 20.54 1.06
CA ASP A 96 12.88 20.66 0.32
C ASP A 96 12.14 19.32 0.21
N PHE A 97 12.83 18.18 0.40
CA PHE A 97 12.32 16.85 0.07
C PHE A 97 12.56 15.78 1.16
N VAL A 98 12.74 16.17 2.43
CA VAL A 98 13.02 15.25 3.56
C VAL A 98 11.95 14.16 3.71
N ASP A 99 10.66 14.53 3.66
CA ASP A 99 9.52 13.63 3.89
C ASP A 99 8.54 13.73 2.72
N VAL A 100 8.92 13.15 1.57
CA VAL A 100 8.07 13.15 0.38
C VAL A 100 7.13 11.94 0.41
N PRO A 101 5.81 12.14 0.61
CA PRO A 101 4.85 11.02 0.63
C PRO A 101 4.61 10.43 -0.76
N ASN A 102 4.90 11.17 -1.83
CA ASN A 102 4.71 10.72 -3.21
C ASN A 102 5.94 11.03 -4.08
N LEU A 103 6.66 9.99 -4.50
CA LEU A 103 7.95 10.12 -5.14
C LEU A 103 7.91 10.91 -6.45
N ILE A 104 6.77 10.96 -7.16
CA ILE A 104 6.65 11.78 -8.39
C ILE A 104 6.72 13.29 -8.12
N SER A 105 6.73 13.70 -6.85
CA SER A 105 6.88 15.10 -6.43
C SER A 105 8.34 15.55 -6.38
N LEU A 106 9.29 14.61 -6.44
CA LEU A 106 10.73 14.92 -6.50
C LEU A 106 11.04 15.69 -7.79
N GLN A 107 11.94 16.66 -7.70
CA GLN A 107 12.37 17.43 -8.87
C GLN A 107 13.14 16.56 -9.86
N TYR A 108 14.08 15.75 -9.36
CA TYR A 108 14.82 14.76 -10.15
C TYR A 108 14.29 13.36 -9.85
N LEU A 109 13.85 12.67 -10.92
CA LEU A 109 13.24 11.35 -10.88
C LEU A 109 14.16 10.33 -11.54
N HIS A 110 15.17 9.88 -10.80
CA HIS A 110 16.09 8.82 -11.21
C HIS A 110 16.37 7.90 -10.02
N GLU A 111 17.01 6.76 -10.29
CA GLU A 111 17.18 5.68 -9.34
C GLU A 111 17.82 6.09 -7.99
N PRO A 112 18.95 6.83 -7.94
CA PRO A 112 19.54 7.20 -6.65
C PRO A 112 18.61 8.04 -5.78
N GLU A 113 17.82 8.95 -6.38
CA GLU A 113 16.87 9.79 -5.65
C GLU A 113 15.70 8.98 -5.09
N LEU A 114 15.14 8.09 -5.92
CA LEU A 114 14.04 7.23 -5.50
C LEU A 114 14.49 6.29 -4.38
N LEU A 115 15.68 5.70 -4.51
CA LEU A 115 16.26 4.83 -3.50
C LEU A 115 16.52 5.59 -2.19
N HIS A 116 17.17 6.76 -2.27
CA HIS A 116 17.45 7.57 -1.10
C HIS A 116 16.18 8.00 -0.36
N ALA A 117 15.18 8.51 -1.08
CA ALA A 117 13.91 8.93 -0.50
C ALA A 117 13.18 7.77 0.21
N VAL A 118 13.17 6.58 -0.41
CA VAL A 118 12.56 5.39 0.19
C VAL A 118 13.34 4.90 1.41
N CYS A 119 14.68 4.84 1.34
CA CYS A 119 15.53 4.41 2.45
C CYS A 119 15.37 5.34 3.65
N ASN A 120 15.41 6.67 3.45
CA ASN A 120 15.22 7.65 4.51
C ASN A 120 13.85 7.48 5.22
N ARG A 121 12.78 7.27 4.44
CA ARG A 121 11.45 6.98 5.00
C ARG A 121 11.42 5.66 5.77
N TYR A 122 12.05 4.61 5.23
CA TYR A 122 12.09 3.29 5.86
C TYR A 122 12.84 3.32 7.21
N GLU A 123 13.97 4.03 7.30
CA GLU A 123 14.74 4.24 8.52
C GLU A 123 13.92 4.93 9.62
N GLN A 124 12.95 5.77 9.23
CA GLN A 124 12.01 6.44 10.12
C GLN A 124 10.75 5.62 10.41
N ASN A 125 10.73 4.34 10.04
CA ASN A 125 9.57 3.43 10.15
C ASN A 125 8.35 3.84 9.33
N VAL A 126 8.54 4.67 8.30
CA VAL A 126 7.50 5.06 7.35
C VAL A 126 7.57 4.14 6.13
N ILE A 127 6.85 3.02 6.21
CA ILE A 127 6.96 1.91 5.24
C ILE A 127 6.11 2.05 3.97
N TYR A 128 5.27 3.08 3.91
CA TYR A 128 4.34 3.33 2.82
C TYR A 128 4.70 4.63 2.10
N THR A 129 4.81 4.55 0.78
CA THR A 129 5.19 5.69 -0.08
C THR A 129 4.45 5.59 -1.41
N TYR A 130 3.85 6.68 -1.88
CA TYR A 130 3.21 6.70 -3.20
C TYR A 130 4.24 6.85 -4.33
N VAL A 131 3.88 6.29 -5.48
CA VAL A 131 4.47 6.57 -6.79
C VAL A 131 3.31 6.78 -7.76
N GLY A 132 2.85 8.02 -7.85
CA GLY A 132 1.61 8.32 -8.56
C GLY A 132 0.42 7.59 -7.91
N GLU A 133 -0.20 6.68 -8.65
CA GLU A 133 -1.35 5.87 -8.18
C GLU A 133 -0.92 4.55 -7.50
N ILE A 134 0.36 4.19 -7.59
CA ILE A 134 0.91 2.97 -6.99
C ILE A 134 1.34 3.26 -5.55
N LEU A 135 1.11 2.31 -4.64
CA LEU A 135 1.64 2.35 -3.28
C LEU A 135 2.80 1.37 -3.13
N LEU A 136 3.99 1.89 -2.82
CA LEU A 136 5.11 1.09 -2.35
C LEU A 136 4.89 0.72 -0.87
N SER A 137 5.11 -0.56 -0.55
CA SER A 137 5.05 -1.10 0.81
C SER A 137 6.33 -1.87 1.10
N PHE A 138 7.06 -1.44 2.12
CA PHE A 138 8.27 -2.10 2.59
C PHE A 138 7.94 -2.96 3.81
N ASN A 139 8.50 -4.17 3.87
CA ASN A 139 8.27 -5.06 5.01
C ASN A 139 9.10 -4.55 6.21
N PRO A 140 8.48 -4.09 7.32
CA PRO A 140 9.22 -3.55 8.45
C PRO A 140 9.99 -4.61 9.26
N PHE A 141 9.66 -5.90 9.11
CA PHE A 141 10.13 -7.00 9.99
C PHE A 141 9.89 -6.77 11.49
N GLN A 142 9.04 -5.81 11.83
CA GLN A 142 8.64 -5.47 13.19
C GLN A 142 7.17 -5.04 13.21
N ARG A 143 6.57 -5.04 14.40
CA ARG A 143 5.19 -4.57 14.58
C ARG A 143 5.18 -3.06 14.63
N LEU A 144 4.42 -2.44 13.73
CA LEU A 144 4.13 -1.01 13.74
C LEU A 144 2.68 -0.78 14.14
N ASN A 145 2.41 0.31 14.86
CA ASN A 145 1.07 0.66 15.33
C ASN A 145 0.27 1.45 14.27
N LEU A 146 0.18 0.91 13.05
CA LEU A 146 -0.42 1.58 11.88
C LEU A 146 -1.82 1.05 11.50
N TYR A 147 -2.27 -0.01 12.17
CA TYR A 147 -3.42 -0.82 11.73
C TYR A 147 -4.56 -0.87 12.76
N THR A 148 -4.68 0.18 13.58
CA THR A 148 -5.73 0.25 14.61
C THR A 148 -7.09 0.63 14.02
N PRO A 149 -8.20 0.34 14.72
CA PRO A 149 -9.52 0.82 14.30
C PRO A 149 -9.60 2.33 14.07
N ALA A 150 -8.82 3.12 14.81
CA ALA A 150 -8.73 4.56 14.62
C ALA A 150 -8.16 4.94 13.25
N HIS A 151 -7.19 4.18 12.72
CA HIS A 151 -6.68 4.40 11.37
C HIS A 151 -7.75 4.10 10.32
N ILE A 152 -8.49 3.00 10.46
CA ILE A 152 -9.61 2.67 9.56
C ILE A 152 -10.63 3.83 9.54
N GLN A 153 -11.02 4.34 10.70
CA GLN A 153 -11.95 5.47 10.82
C GLN A 153 -11.40 6.75 10.19
N ALA A 154 -10.12 7.06 10.39
CA ALA A 154 -9.49 8.23 9.80
C ALA A 154 -9.52 8.17 8.27
N TYR A 155 -9.09 7.05 7.67
CA TYR A 155 -9.10 6.89 6.22
C TYR A 155 -10.52 6.85 5.64
N ALA A 156 -11.49 6.26 6.33
CA ALA A 156 -12.89 6.29 5.92
C ALA A 156 -13.50 7.71 5.98
N ALA A 157 -13.11 8.52 6.96
CA ALA A 157 -13.57 9.90 7.08
C ALA A 157 -12.93 10.82 6.01
N SER A 158 -11.68 10.54 5.60
CA SER A 158 -10.97 11.35 4.60
C SER A 158 -11.57 11.30 3.19
N THR A 159 -12.41 10.30 2.89
CA THR A 159 -13.09 10.18 1.59
C THR A 159 -14.45 10.87 1.55
N VAL A 160 -14.94 11.39 2.68
CA VAL A 160 -16.20 12.14 2.72
C VAL A 160 -15.96 13.54 2.15
N PRO A 161 -16.76 14.00 1.17
CA PRO A 161 -16.62 15.34 0.61
C PRO A 161 -16.77 16.39 1.71
N ALA A 162 -15.80 17.31 1.82
CA ALA A 162 -15.85 18.38 2.79
C ALA A 162 -17.10 19.24 2.54
N THR A 163 -18.05 19.22 3.48
CA THR A 163 -19.20 20.12 3.46
C THR A 163 -18.72 21.50 3.93
N ASP A 164 -18.40 22.38 2.98
CA ASP A 164 -18.31 23.86 3.00
C ASP A 164 -17.76 24.63 4.23
N SER A 165 -17.17 24.01 5.27
CA SER A 165 -16.68 24.78 6.43
C SER A 165 -15.40 24.32 7.11
N ASP A 166 -14.73 23.25 6.66
CA ASP A 166 -13.42 22.86 7.22
C ASP A 166 -12.36 22.71 6.12
N THR A 167 -11.73 23.84 5.78
CA THR A 167 -10.61 23.97 4.81
C THR A 167 -9.29 23.38 5.35
N SER A 168 -9.36 22.29 6.11
CA SER A 168 -8.20 21.48 6.46
C SER A 168 -8.51 20.01 6.22
N SER A 169 -8.82 19.64 4.97
CA SER A 169 -8.68 18.26 4.54
C SER A 169 -7.20 17.89 4.66
N ARG A 170 -6.78 17.47 5.85
CA ARG A 170 -5.46 16.90 6.06
C ARG A 170 -5.39 15.67 5.17
N SER A 171 -4.67 15.79 4.05
CA SER A 171 -4.31 14.65 3.23
C SER A 171 -3.60 13.66 4.15
N LEU A 172 -4.24 12.52 4.40
CA LEU A 172 -3.64 11.49 5.24
C LEU A 172 -2.39 10.93 4.54
N PRO A 173 -1.40 10.46 5.32
CA PRO A 173 -0.16 9.95 4.74
C PRO A 173 -0.41 8.70 3.88
N PRO A 174 0.57 8.28 3.05
CA PRO A 174 0.46 7.06 2.29
C PRO A 174 0.21 5.85 3.18
N HIS A 175 -0.77 5.03 2.82
CA HIS A 175 -1.14 3.86 3.61
C HIS A 175 -1.95 2.86 2.80
N VAL A 176 -1.89 1.57 3.17
CA VAL A 176 -2.68 0.50 2.53
C VAL A 176 -4.20 0.75 2.63
N PHE A 177 -4.65 1.36 3.74
CA PHE A 177 -6.05 1.75 3.92
C PHE A 177 -6.47 2.89 3.00
N ALA A 178 -5.56 3.77 2.59
CA ALA A 178 -5.88 4.79 1.60
C ALA A 178 -6.22 4.16 0.24
N ILE A 179 -5.47 3.14 -0.19
CA ILE A 179 -5.77 2.38 -1.42
C ILE A 179 -7.11 1.67 -1.31
N ALA A 180 -7.40 1.05 -0.17
CA ALA A 180 -8.70 0.43 0.07
C ALA A 180 -9.85 1.46 0.08
N ALA A 181 -9.63 2.64 0.67
CA ALA A 181 -10.60 3.72 0.72
C ALA A 181 -10.92 4.26 -0.68
N ILE A 182 -9.90 4.53 -1.49
CA ILE A 182 -10.06 4.97 -2.88
C ILE A 182 -10.83 3.91 -3.68
N ALA A 183 -10.45 2.64 -3.59
CA ALA A 183 -11.15 1.56 -4.29
C ALA A 183 -12.61 1.44 -3.83
N TYR A 184 -12.89 1.50 -2.53
CA TYR A 184 -14.27 1.43 -2.02
C TYR A 184 -15.10 2.64 -2.44
N GLN A 185 -14.51 3.84 -2.42
CA GLN A 185 -15.17 5.07 -2.85
C GLN A 185 -15.51 5.00 -4.35
N SER A 186 -14.57 4.62 -5.21
CA SER A 186 -14.81 4.44 -6.65
C SER A 186 -15.85 3.36 -6.94
N LEU A 187 -15.88 2.27 -6.15
CA LEU A 187 -16.96 1.28 -6.23
C LEU A 187 -18.34 1.90 -5.95
N CYS A 188 -18.43 2.76 -4.94
CA CYS A 188 -19.68 3.42 -4.54
C CYS A 188 -20.15 4.48 -5.55
N ASP A 189 -19.22 5.31 -6.03
CA ASP A 189 -19.50 6.45 -6.90
C ASP A 189 -19.76 6.00 -8.34
N ASP A 190 -18.84 5.20 -8.89
CA ASP A 190 -18.89 4.81 -10.31
C ASP A 190 -19.79 3.60 -10.55
N ARG A 191 -20.14 2.86 -9.49
CA ARG A 191 -20.87 1.57 -9.56
C ARG A 191 -20.21 0.54 -10.47
N MET A 192 -18.87 0.58 -10.53
CA MET A 192 -18.04 -0.33 -11.31
C MET A 192 -17.19 -1.21 -10.39
N ASN A 193 -16.96 -2.45 -10.80
CA ASN A 193 -16.10 -3.38 -10.07
C ASN A 193 -14.67 -2.85 -9.98
N GLN A 194 -14.03 -3.04 -8.83
CA GLN A 194 -12.68 -2.58 -8.55
C GLN A 194 -11.74 -3.77 -8.32
N SER A 195 -10.46 -3.61 -8.62
CA SER A 195 -9.44 -4.61 -8.37
C SER A 195 -8.22 -3.97 -7.71
N ILE A 196 -7.68 -4.63 -6.68
CA ILE A 196 -6.45 -4.23 -6.01
C ILE A 196 -5.45 -5.36 -6.23
N LEU A 197 -4.34 -5.05 -6.90
CA LEU A 197 -3.26 -6.00 -7.16
C LEU A 197 -2.13 -5.78 -6.16
N VAL A 198 -1.80 -6.82 -5.39
CA VAL A 198 -0.67 -6.79 -4.44
C VAL A 198 0.46 -7.65 -5.01
N SER A 199 1.51 -7.01 -5.51
CA SER A 199 2.68 -7.66 -6.11
C SER A 199 3.94 -7.51 -5.26
N GLY A 200 4.97 -8.29 -5.58
CA GLY A 200 6.27 -8.26 -4.91
C GLY A 200 6.88 -9.64 -4.75
N GLU A 201 8.15 -9.70 -4.38
CA GLU A 201 8.88 -10.95 -4.17
C GLU A 201 8.36 -11.77 -2.97
N SER A 202 8.83 -13.01 -2.85
CA SER A 202 8.55 -13.85 -1.68
C SER A 202 9.09 -13.17 -0.42
N GLY A 203 8.23 -12.98 0.60
CA GLY A 203 8.60 -12.30 1.85
C GLY A 203 8.35 -10.79 1.85
N ALA A 204 7.95 -10.17 0.73
CA ALA A 204 7.71 -8.73 0.65
C ALA A 204 6.46 -8.21 1.41
N GLY A 205 5.70 -9.09 2.07
CA GLY A 205 4.52 -8.68 2.86
C GLY A 205 3.19 -8.64 2.08
N LYS A 206 3.10 -9.30 0.92
CA LYS A 206 1.86 -9.36 0.12
C LYS A 206 0.65 -9.86 0.91
N THR A 207 0.78 -11.03 1.55
CA THR A 207 -0.29 -11.67 2.32
C THR A 207 -0.78 -10.78 3.47
N GLU A 208 0.12 -10.10 4.17
CA GLU A 208 -0.23 -9.18 5.26
C GLU A 208 -0.97 -7.95 4.74
N ASN A 209 -0.50 -7.32 3.66
CA ASN A 209 -1.24 -6.22 3.03
C ASN A 209 -2.63 -6.67 2.54
N THR A 210 -2.78 -7.87 1.97
CA THR A 210 -4.09 -8.40 1.59
C THR A 210 -5.03 -8.55 2.80
N LYS A 211 -4.54 -9.01 3.96
CA LYS A 211 -5.33 -9.08 5.20
C LYS A 211 -5.80 -7.71 5.65
N LEU A 212 -4.91 -6.71 5.60
CA LEU A 212 -5.22 -5.33 5.98
C LEU A 212 -6.26 -4.71 5.05
N LEU A 213 -6.13 -4.91 3.73
CA LEU A 213 -7.14 -4.50 2.75
C LEU A 213 -8.51 -5.11 3.07
N MET A 214 -8.56 -6.42 3.35
CA MET A 214 -9.81 -7.08 3.73
C MET A 214 -10.38 -6.54 5.04
N GLN A 215 -9.54 -6.32 6.05
CA GLN A 215 -9.97 -5.77 7.34
C GLN A 215 -10.61 -4.38 7.15
N TYR A 216 -10.01 -3.52 6.32
CA TYR A 216 -10.57 -2.22 6.01
C TYR A 216 -11.91 -2.34 5.28
N LEU A 217 -11.93 -3.06 4.14
CA LEU A 217 -13.10 -3.18 3.26
C LEU A 217 -14.30 -3.82 3.96
N THR A 218 -14.06 -4.82 4.82
CA THR A 218 -15.11 -5.46 5.62
C THR A 218 -15.62 -4.54 6.73
N ALA A 219 -14.77 -3.71 7.34
CA ALA A 219 -15.17 -2.76 8.37
C ALA A 219 -16.02 -1.62 7.80
N VAL A 220 -15.62 -1.02 6.67
CA VAL A 220 -16.39 0.09 6.04
C VAL A 220 -17.65 -0.40 5.33
N GLY A 221 -17.62 -1.62 4.79
CA GLY A 221 -18.78 -2.26 4.17
C GLY A 221 -19.73 -2.93 5.16
N ALA A 222 -19.48 -2.83 6.47
CA ALA A 222 -20.39 -3.39 7.46
C ALA A 222 -21.71 -2.62 7.47
N THR A 223 -22.85 -3.31 7.54
CA THR A 223 -24.12 -2.66 7.86
C THR A 223 -23.98 -1.96 9.21
N PRO A 224 -24.33 -0.66 9.35
CA PRO A 224 -24.48 -0.09 10.67
C PRO A 224 -25.59 -0.88 11.36
N ALA A 225 -25.19 -1.70 12.34
CA ALA A 225 -26.14 -2.30 13.26
C ALA A 225 -26.99 -1.15 13.81
N HIS A 226 -28.31 -1.25 13.64
CA HIS A 226 -29.26 -0.30 14.21
C HIS A 226 -28.82 0.01 15.65
N PRO A 227 -28.50 1.28 16.00
CA PRO A 227 -28.28 1.62 17.40
C PRO A 227 -29.65 1.49 18.06
N THR A 228 -29.90 0.35 18.70
CA THR A 228 -31.02 0.24 19.63
C THR A 228 -30.73 1.22 20.76
N SER A 229 -31.54 2.26 20.78
CA SER A 229 -31.59 3.36 21.74
C SER A 229 -31.24 2.96 23.19
N PRO A 230 -30.41 3.74 23.90
CA PRO A 230 -30.15 3.53 25.30
C PRO A 230 -31.26 4.18 26.14
N THR A 231 -32.05 3.38 26.86
CA THR A 231 -32.79 3.87 28.02
C THR A 231 -32.78 2.81 29.14
N PRO A 232 -31.93 2.94 30.17
CA PRO A 232 -32.21 2.36 31.45
C PRO A 232 -33.04 3.38 32.24
N HIS A 233 -34.37 3.24 32.21
CA HIS A 233 -35.20 3.94 33.19
C HIS A 233 -34.98 3.30 34.56
N VAL A 234 -34.38 4.10 35.43
CA VAL A 234 -34.18 3.88 36.85
C VAL A 234 -35.52 3.66 37.54
N ALA A 235 -35.67 2.52 38.24
CA ALA A 235 -36.67 2.34 39.28
C ALA A 235 -35.97 1.83 40.56
N SER A 236 -36.09 2.64 41.61
CA SER A 236 -35.53 2.45 42.95
C SER A 236 -36.31 1.38 43.77
N PRO A 237 -35.79 0.95 44.95
CA PRO A 237 -35.92 -0.42 45.44
C PRO A 237 -37.02 -0.61 46.52
N SER A 238 -37.48 -1.85 46.68
CA SER A 238 -38.16 -2.29 47.90
C SER A 238 -37.84 -3.75 48.26
N SER A 239 -37.07 -3.90 49.34
CA SER A 239 -37.22 -4.88 50.44
C SER A 239 -37.64 -6.34 50.12
N GLY A 240 -36.75 -7.30 50.43
CA GLY A 240 -37.20 -8.58 51.01
C GLY A 240 -36.36 -9.84 50.76
N ARG A 241 -35.60 -10.24 51.78
CA ARG A 241 -35.45 -11.63 52.30
C ARG A 241 -34.48 -12.62 51.60
N ARG A 242 -33.50 -13.10 52.41
CA ARG A 242 -32.53 -14.18 52.19
C ARG A 242 -33.18 -15.52 51.80
N SER A 243 -32.53 -16.30 50.92
CA SER A 243 -32.43 -17.77 50.99
C SER A 243 -31.41 -18.37 50.00
N LYS A 244 -30.86 -19.52 50.38
CA LYS A 244 -29.71 -20.29 49.88
C LYS A 244 -29.93 -21.01 48.53
N LYS A 245 -28.84 -21.11 47.76
CA LYS A 245 -28.26 -22.33 47.12
C LYS A 245 -29.12 -23.06 46.06
N ARG A 246 -28.64 -23.11 44.80
CA ARG A 246 -28.27 -24.33 44.02
C ARG A 246 -28.24 -24.09 42.49
N SER A 247 -27.12 -24.51 41.90
CA SER A 247 -26.96 -25.22 40.61
C SER A 247 -28.05 -25.09 39.52
N ALA A 248 -27.70 -24.41 38.43
CA ALA A 248 -27.86 -24.89 37.05
C ALA A 248 -27.22 -23.83 36.14
N GLY A 249 -26.00 -24.09 35.66
CA GLY A 249 -25.39 -23.28 34.61
C GLY A 249 -26.17 -23.50 33.33
N ALA A 250 -27.17 -22.66 33.11
CA ALA A 250 -27.95 -22.61 31.89
C ALA A 250 -27.02 -22.26 30.74
N THR A 251 -26.96 -23.17 29.78
CA THR A 251 -26.37 -23.02 28.47
C THR A 251 -26.89 -21.74 27.82
N SER A 252 -26.09 -20.67 27.87
CA SER A 252 -26.26 -19.56 26.94
C SER A 252 -25.69 -20.01 25.60
N THR A 253 -26.46 -20.78 24.85
CA THR A 253 -26.32 -20.82 23.39
C THR A 253 -26.67 -19.42 22.87
N ALA A 254 -25.72 -18.50 22.99
CA ALA A 254 -25.62 -17.37 22.10
C ALA A 254 -25.38 -18.00 20.72
N ALA A 255 -26.44 -18.17 19.94
CA ALA A 255 -26.33 -18.48 18.53
C ALA A 255 -25.51 -17.34 17.91
N SER A 256 -24.20 -17.56 17.77
CA SER A 256 -23.30 -16.67 17.06
C SER A 256 -23.67 -16.74 15.60
N SER A 257 -24.57 -15.86 15.16
CA SER A 257 -24.53 -15.40 13.79
C SER A 257 -23.15 -14.76 13.63
N HIS A 258 -22.17 -15.57 13.23
CA HIS A 258 -20.86 -15.08 12.86
C HIS A 258 -21.07 -14.10 11.72
N ASP A 259 -20.82 -12.82 12.00
CA ASP A 259 -20.91 -11.76 11.03
C ASP A 259 -20.06 -12.14 9.80
N ILE A 260 -20.56 -11.89 8.59
CA ILE A 260 -19.93 -12.37 7.35
C ILE A 260 -18.47 -11.88 7.23
N GLN A 261 -18.20 -10.69 7.77
CA GLN A 261 -16.89 -10.07 7.95
C GLN A 261 -15.96 -10.98 8.77
N THR A 262 -16.45 -11.49 9.90
CA THR A 262 -15.67 -12.38 10.78
C THR A 262 -15.33 -13.67 10.06
N GLN A 263 -16.30 -14.25 9.34
CA GLN A 263 -16.07 -15.47 8.56
C GLN A 263 -15.01 -15.27 7.47
N ILE A 264 -15.09 -14.16 6.73
CA ILE A 264 -14.11 -13.80 5.69
C ILE A 264 -12.70 -13.73 6.28
N LEU A 265 -12.52 -13.01 7.40
CA LEU A 265 -11.22 -12.87 8.04
C LEU A 265 -10.70 -14.21 8.61
N GLN A 266 -11.59 -15.05 9.13
CA GLN A 266 -11.27 -16.38 9.66
C GLN A 266 -10.90 -17.43 8.61
N THR A 267 -11.13 -17.16 7.31
CA THR A 267 -10.63 -18.05 6.25
C THR A 267 -9.11 -18.07 6.17
N ASN A 268 -8.42 -16.97 6.55
CA ASN A 268 -6.97 -16.86 6.39
C ASN A 268 -6.20 -17.92 7.19
N PRO A 269 -6.42 -18.12 8.51
CA PRO A 269 -5.74 -19.17 9.26
C PRO A 269 -5.85 -20.56 8.62
N ILE A 270 -7.03 -20.93 8.11
CA ILE A 270 -7.26 -22.23 7.45
C ILE A 270 -6.41 -22.32 6.18
N LEU A 271 -6.47 -21.29 5.33
CA LEU A 271 -5.71 -21.25 4.09
C LEU A 271 -4.20 -21.25 4.31
N GLU A 272 -3.74 -20.64 5.40
CA GLU A 272 -2.32 -20.65 5.77
C GLU A 272 -1.89 -22.01 6.30
N ALA A 273 -2.68 -22.67 7.14
CA ALA A 273 -2.37 -24.01 7.62
C ALA A 273 -2.17 -25.00 6.45
N PHE A 274 -3.08 -24.99 5.48
CA PHE A 274 -3.08 -25.95 4.36
C PHE A 274 -2.23 -25.54 3.15
N GLY A 275 -1.88 -24.26 3.02
CA GLY A 275 -1.24 -23.75 1.79
C GLY A 275 0.02 -22.93 2.02
N ASN A 276 0.38 -22.62 3.26
CA ASN A 276 1.67 -22.00 3.57
C ASN A 276 2.67 -23.04 4.09
N ALA A 277 3.94 -22.76 3.86
CA ALA A 277 5.05 -23.56 4.34
C ALA A 277 6.26 -22.66 4.62
N ARG A 278 7.19 -23.15 5.44
CA ARG A 278 8.49 -22.50 5.62
C ARG A 278 9.38 -22.72 4.41
N THR A 279 9.93 -21.63 3.88
CA THR A 279 10.98 -21.61 2.86
C THR A 279 12.22 -20.89 3.39
N VAL A 280 13.32 -20.93 2.64
CA VAL A 280 14.57 -20.23 3.01
C VAL A 280 14.37 -18.72 3.23
N ARG A 281 13.49 -18.09 2.44
CA ARG A 281 13.24 -16.63 2.50
C ARG A 281 12.08 -16.21 3.41
N ASN A 282 11.17 -17.11 3.76
CA ASN A 282 9.96 -16.76 4.50
C ASN A 282 9.40 -17.98 5.25
N ASP A 283 9.28 -17.87 6.57
CA ASP A 283 8.78 -18.95 7.42
C ASP A 283 7.29 -19.24 7.24
N ASN A 284 6.52 -18.29 6.70
CA ASN A 284 5.10 -18.42 6.39
C ASN A 284 4.83 -18.09 4.91
N SER A 285 5.57 -18.75 4.01
CA SER A 285 5.48 -18.52 2.56
C SER A 285 4.21 -19.12 1.99
N SER A 286 3.35 -18.31 1.37
CA SER A 286 2.20 -18.80 0.61
C SER A 286 2.66 -19.52 -0.65
N ARG A 287 2.28 -20.79 -0.79
CA ARG A 287 2.66 -21.66 -1.92
C ARG A 287 1.53 -21.84 -2.93
N PHE A 288 0.69 -20.81 -3.04
CA PHE A 288 -0.45 -20.72 -3.95
C PHE A 288 -0.82 -19.25 -4.18
N GLY A 289 -1.38 -18.96 -5.35
CA GLY A 289 -2.01 -17.68 -5.67
C GLY A 289 -3.42 -17.61 -5.08
N LYS A 290 -3.85 -16.41 -4.70
CA LYS A 290 -5.19 -16.16 -4.14
C LYS A 290 -5.84 -15.00 -4.90
N PHE A 291 -7.09 -15.17 -5.31
CA PHE A 291 -7.97 -14.10 -5.75
C PHE A 291 -9.18 -14.08 -4.82
N ILE A 292 -9.39 -12.95 -4.17
CA ILE A 292 -10.47 -12.75 -3.19
C ILE A 292 -11.41 -11.71 -3.78
N GLU A 293 -12.63 -12.11 -4.05
CA GLU A 293 -13.71 -11.26 -4.52
C GLU A 293 -14.61 -10.93 -3.33
N LEU A 294 -14.64 -9.67 -2.90
CA LEU A 294 -15.61 -9.18 -1.92
C LEU A 294 -16.82 -8.61 -2.68
N GLN A 295 -18.01 -9.06 -2.32
CA GLN A 295 -19.25 -8.71 -3.00
C GLN A 295 -20.02 -7.69 -2.16
N PHE A 296 -20.35 -6.56 -2.77
CA PHE A 296 -21.10 -5.48 -2.14
C PHE A 296 -22.49 -5.36 -2.78
N GLY A 297 -23.51 -5.23 -1.94
CA GLY A 297 -24.89 -5.03 -2.37
C GLY A 297 -25.17 -3.60 -2.84
N ARG A 298 -26.43 -3.33 -3.19
CA ARG A 298 -26.89 -2.01 -3.68
C ARG A 298 -26.70 -0.86 -2.69
N HIS A 299 -26.57 -1.16 -1.40
CA HIS A 299 -26.32 -0.19 -0.34
C HIS A 299 -24.84 -0.10 0.03
N HIS A 300 -23.95 -0.64 -0.82
CA HIS A 300 -22.50 -0.71 -0.62
C HIS A 300 -22.09 -1.50 0.64
N THR A 301 -23.00 -2.30 1.18
CA THR A 301 -22.75 -3.21 2.29
C THR A 301 -22.24 -4.54 1.77
N ILE A 302 -21.36 -5.20 2.51
CA ILE A 302 -20.86 -6.53 2.15
C ILE A 302 -21.99 -7.56 2.21
N VAL A 303 -22.12 -8.38 1.17
CA VAL A 303 -23.16 -9.42 1.05
C VAL A 303 -22.58 -10.81 0.83
N GLY A 304 -21.30 -10.89 0.46
CA GLY A 304 -20.65 -12.15 0.13
C GLY A 304 -19.15 -11.99 -0.08
N ALA A 305 -18.46 -13.12 -0.12
CA ALA A 305 -17.09 -13.20 -0.61
C ALA A 305 -16.87 -14.53 -1.33
N LYS A 306 -16.00 -14.51 -2.34
CA LYS A 306 -15.57 -15.69 -3.09
C LYS A 306 -14.05 -15.73 -3.11
N LEU A 307 -13.49 -16.90 -2.83
CA LEU A 307 -12.06 -17.16 -2.91
C LEU A 307 -11.79 -18.12 -4.07
N SER A 308 -10.86 -17.74 -4.94
CA SER A 308 -10.29 -18.61 -5.96
C SER A 308 -8.80 -18.82 -5.65
N VAL A 309 -8.38 -20.08 -5.62
CA VAL A 309 -6.99 -20.49 -5.35
C VAL A 309 -6.35 -20.99 -6.64
N TYR A 310 -5.10 -20.61 -6.87
CA TYR A 310 -4.35 -20.95 -8.07
C TYR A 310 -3.00 -21.57 -7.73
N LEU A 311 -2.54 -22.50 -8.57
CA LEU A 311 -1.16 -22.99 -8.59
C LEU A 311 -0.60 -23.41 -7.22
N LEU A 312 -1.35 -24.22 -6.48
CA LEU A 312 -0.84 -24.85 -5.27
C LEU A 312 0.38 -25.72 -5.63
N GLU A 313 1.48 -25.54 -4.92
CA GLU A 313 2.72 -26.31 -5.08
C GLU A 313 2.56 -27.76 -4.56
N LYS A 314 1.83 -28.60 -5.29
CA LYS A 314 1.48 -29.97 -4.89
C LYS A 314 2.70 -30.86 -4.64
N ILE A 315 3.81 -30.63 -5.36
CA ILE A 315 5.04 -31.42 -5.20
C ILE A 315 5.61 -31.34 -3.78
N ARG A 316 5.33 -30.24 -3.05
CA ARG A 316 5.75 -30.05 -1.66
C ARG A 316 5.20 -31.12 -0.71
N VAL A 317 4.08 -31.76 -1.05
CA VAL A 317 3.49 -32.81 -0.21
C VAL A 317 4.44 -34.00 -0.08
N SER A 318 5.07 -34.41 -1.19
CA SER A 318 5.95 -35.60 -1.23
C SER A 318 7.44 -35.27 -1.12
N HIS A 319 7.85 -34.04 -1.45
CA HIS A 319 9.26 -33.66 -1.49
C HIS A 319 9.46 -32.23 -0.99
N GLN A 320 10.45 -32.00 -0.13
CA GLN A 320 10.85 -30.68 0.33
C GLN A 320 12.34 -30.48 0.06
N SER A 321 12.72 -29.27 -0.34
CA SER A 321 14.13 -28.89 -0.47
C SER A 321 14.79 -28.78 0.91
N ASP A 322 16.12 -28.82 0.93
CA ASP A 322 16.90 -28.65 2.15
C ASP A 322 16.55 -27.34 2.87
N ASN A 323 16.43 -27.42 4.19
CA ASN A 323 16.04 -26.30 5.08
C ASN A 323 14.63 -25.73 4.84
N GLU A 324 13.78 -26.41 4.07
CA GLU A 324 12.36 -26.08 3.94
C GLU A 324 11.46 -27.08 4.68
N ARG A 325 10.20 -26.70 4.89
CA ARG A 325 9.18 -27.58 5.50
C ARG A 325 8.05 -27.92 4.53
N ASN A 326 7.27 -28.93 4.89
CA ASN A 326 5.97 -29.20 4.26
C ASN A 326 4.94 -28.14 4.71
N PHE A 327 3.69 -28.27 4.27
CA PHE A 327 2.58 -27.41 4.71
C PHE A 327 2.39 -27.49 6.23
N HIS A 328 2.10 -26.34 6.85
CA HIS A 328 2.02 -26.20 8.31
C HIS A 328 1.08 -27.21 8.96
N ILE A 329 -0.04 -27.52 8.31
CA ILE A 329 -1.07 -28.43 8.81
C ILE A 329 -0.51 -29.79 9.22
N PHE A 330 0.50 -30.32 8.53
CA PHE A 330 1.09 -31.62 8.90
C PHE A 330 1.79 -31.56 10.26
N TYR A 331 2.47 -30.46 10.55
CA TYR A 331 3.16 -30.26 11.82
C TYR A 331 2.18 -29.93 12.94
N GLU A 332 1.18 -29.10 12.66
CA GLU A 332 0.12 -28.74 13.62
C GLU A 332 -0.70 -29.96 14.04
N LEU A 333 -1.08 -30.82 13.09
CA LEU A 333 -1.78 -32.07 13.38
C LEU A 333 -0.93 -33.02 14.24
N CYS A 334 0.36 -33.17 13.92
CA CYS A 334 1.24 -34.06 14.70
C CYS A 334 1.55 -33.52 16.11
N ALA A 335 1.62 -32.20 16.28
CA ALA A 335 1.91 -31.59 17.58
C ALA A 335 0.66 -31.44 18.47
N GLY A 336 -0.52 -31.28 17.86
CA GLY A 336 -1.78 -31.07 18.57
C GLY A 336 -2.64 -32.32 18.80
N ALA A 337 -2.26 -33.47 18.25
CA ALA A 337 -2.91 -34.76 18.47
C ALA A 337 -2.47 -35.42 19.79
#